data_AF-A0A5J4PJT6-F1
#
_entry.id   AF-A0A5J4PJT6-F1
#
_cell.length_a   1.000
_cell.length_b   1.000
_cell.length_c   1.000
_cell.angle_alpha   90.00
_cell.angle_beta   90.00
_cell.angle_gamma   90.00
#
_symmetry.space_group_name_H-M   'P 1'
#
loop_
_entity.id
_entity.type
_entity.pdbx_description
1 polymer ?
#
loop_
_entity_poly.entity_id
_entity_poly.type
_entity_poly.pdbx_seq_one_letter_code
_entity_poly.pdbx_strand_id
1 'polypeptide(L)'
;YRAAHPLFTLIDEKRTSDFVNSMLAIFDQTGMLPVWHLRGYDTGTMVGNSSFEVVAEACLKGIKGIDAERAFNALKQSAMGDMRGLEYDRELKAIPSDVMKNRPVAMALEYAIGNASIALLAKKLGKIDDYKYFAKRAENYKLYYDRSVGFFRGKMADGTWNPVFDPIKSVKPWATDYAEGNPWQYLWLAPHDVEGLIDLLGGEAIFDD
;
A
#
# COMPACT_ATOMS: atom_id res chain seq x y z
N TYR A 1 -7.21 -7.69 -2.99
CA TYR A 1 -7.46 -6.44 -3.71
C TYR A 1 -7.17 -6.53 -5.22
N ARG A 2 -6.06 -7.14 -5.67
CA ARG A 2 -5.54 -7.04 -7.06
C ARG A 2 -6.51 -7.39 -8.22
N ALA A 3 -7.34 -8.44 -8.08
CA ALA A 3 -8.22 -8.88 -9.18
C ALA A 3 -9.59 -9.38 -8.72
N ALA A 4 -9.65 -10.18 -7.65
CA ALA A 4 -10.91 -10.77 -7.17
C ALA A 4 -11.96 -9.72 -6.75
N HIS A 5 -11.56 -8.72 -5.96
CA HIS A 5 -12.47 -7.64 -5.55
C HIS A 5 -12.91 -6.75 -6.73
N PRO A 6 -12.01 -6.35 -7.66
CA PRO A 6 -12.41 -5.72 -8.91
C PRO A 6 -13.44 -6.53 -9.70
N LEU A 7 -13.26 -7.86 -9.79
CA LEU A 7 -14.25 -8.74 -10.42
C LEU A 7 -15.59 -8.70 -9.69
N PHE A 8 -15.60 -8.78 -8.35
CA PHE A 8 -16.83 -8.75 -7.55
C PHE A 8 -17.61 -7.44 -7.73
N THR A 9 -16.93 -6.32 -7.95
CA THR A 9 -17.60 -5.05 -8.24
C THR A 9 -18.39 -5.07 -9.56
N LEU A 10 -18.11 -6.02 -10.46
CA LEU A 10 -18.80 -6.16 -11.74
C LEU A 10 -19.89 -7.24 -11.69
N ILE A 11 -19.63 -8.35 -10.99
CA ILE A 11 -20.50 -9.54 -11.05
C ILE A 11 -21.41 -9.68 -9.83
N ASP A 12 -21.10 -9.02 -8.70
CA ASP A 12 -21.83 -9.17 -7.44
C ASP A 12 -21.67 -7.93 -6.55
N GLU A 13 -22.31 -6.83 -6.95
CA GLU A 13 -22.29 -5.57 -6.19
C GLU A 13 -22.87 -5.73 -4.79
N LYS A 14 -23.88 -6.59 -4.62
CA LYS A 14 -24.49 -6.86 -3.31
C LYS A 14 -23.45 -7.47 -2.37
N ARG A 15 -22.77 -8.55 -2.78
CA ARG A 15 -21.72 -9.14 -1.94
C ARG A 15 -20.55 -8.18 -1.74
N THR A 16 -20.21 -7.37 -2.73
CA THR A 16 -19.20 -6.32 -2.57
C THR A 16 -19.56 -5.37 -1.43
N SER A 17 -20.80 -4.90 -1.37
CA SER A 17 -21.30 -4.08 -0.26
C SER A 17 -21.27 -4.84 1.08
N ASP A 18 -21.68 -6.11 1.10
CA ASP A 18 -21.65 -6.93 2.32
C ASP A 18 -20.20 -7.12 2.83
N PHE A 19 -19.24 -7.34 1.93
CA PHE A 19 -17.81 -7.45 2.28
C PHE A 19 -17.27 -6.15 2.88
N VAL A 20 -17.55 -5.00 2.25
CA VAL A 20 -17.08 -3.70 2.75
C VAL A 20 -17.70 -3.41 4.11
N ASN A 21 -19.01 -3.58 4.27
CA ASN A 21 -19.65 -3.39 5.58
C ASN A 21 -19.11 -4.34 6.65
N SER A 22 -18.71 -5.55 6.29
CA SER A 22 -18.02 -6.47 7.22
C SER A 22 -16.65 -5.93 7.65
N MET A 23 -15.86 -5.40 6.72
CA MET A 23 -14.59 -4.74 7.04
C MET A 23 -14.79 -3.51 7.94
N LEU A 24 -15.82 -2.72 7.69
CA LEU A 24 -16.17 -1.56 8.54
C LEU A 24 -16.64 -1.99 9.94
N ALA A 25 -17.39 -3.09 10.05
CA ALA A 25 -17.77 -3.63 11.36
C ALA A 25 -16.58 -4.14 12.18
N ILE A 26 -15.55 -4.67 11.51
CA ILE A 26 -14.26 -5.01 12.14
C ILE A 26 -13.57 -3.73 12.62
N PHE A 27 -13.51 -2.68 11.79
CA PHE A 27 -12.94 -1.39 12.16
C PHE A 27 -13.63 -0.79 13.40
N ASP A 28 -14.96 -0.81 13.47
CA ASP A 28 -15.71 -0.25 14.61
C ASP A 28 -15.35 -0.94 15.95
N GLN A 29 -14.95 -2.20 15.91
CA GLN A 29 -14.59 -2.97 17.11
C GLN A 29 -13.11 -2.89 17.47
N THR A 30 -12.23 -2.68 16.47
CA THR A 30 -10.78 -2.83 16.64
C THR A 30 -9.99 -1.55 16.40
N GLY A 31 -10.60 -0.53 15.80
CA GLY A 31 -9.95 0.71 15.39
C GLY A 31 -9.10 0.59 14.12
N MET A 32 -9.05 -0.57 13.45
CA MET A 32 -8.29 -0.77 12.22
C MET A 32 -9.02 -1.66 11.21
N LEU A 33 -8.94 -1.32 9.93
CA LEU A 33 -9.39 -2.18 8.84
C LEU A 33 -8.55 -3.45 8.77
N PRO A 34 -9.15 -4.59 8.42
CA PRO A 34 -8.46 -5.87 8.44
C PRO A 34 -7.37 -5.97 7.36
N VAL A 35 -6.27 -6.65 7.68
CA VAL A 35 -5.20 -7.01 6.75
C VAL A 35 -5.47 -8.41 6.18
N TRP A 36 -5.52 -9.44 7.05
CA TRP A 36 -5.99 -10.78 6.73
C TRP A 36 -6.96 -11.25 7.80
N HIS A 37 -8.25 -11.22 7.49
CA HIS A 37 -9.23 -11.69 8.43
C HIS A 37 -9.53 -13.18 8.24
N LEU A 38 -9.48 -13.96 9.33
CA LEU A 38 -9.87 -15.36 9.40
C LEU A 38 -10.69 -15.62 10.66
N ARG A 39 -11.95 -16.06 10.49
CA ARG A 39 -12.86 -16.48 11.58
C ARG A 39 -12.95 -15.50 12.78
N GLY A 40 -13.11 -14.22 12.53
CA GLY A 40 -13.29 -13.21 13.59
C GLY A 40 -11.99 -12.62 14.13
N TYR A 41 -10.85 -12.97 13.53
CA TYR A 41 -9.53 -12.54 13.97
C TYR A 41 -8.67 -12.08 12.79
N ASP A 42 -7.89 -11.02 12.99
CA ASP A 42 -6.91 -10.59 11.99
C ASP A 42 -5.56 -11.28 12.23
N THR A 43 -5.06 -12.02 11.25
CA THR A 43 -3.81 -12.77 11.38
C THR A 43 -2.57 -11.92 11.10
N GLY A 44 -2.73 -10.64 10.72
CA GLY A 44 -1.64 -9.72 10.37
C GLY A 44 -0.92 -10.05 9.05
N THR A 45 -1.46 -11.00 8.29
CA THR A 45 -0.92 -11.53 7.03
C THR A 45 -1.49 -10.72 5.83
N MET A 46 -0.85 -10.41 4.73
CA MET A 46 0.57 -10.26 4.43
C MET A 46 0.95 -8.78 4.64
N VAL A 47 1.88 -8.23 3.84
CA VAL A 47 2.29 -6.81 3.85
C VAL A 47 1.16 -5.86 3.41
N GLY A 48 1.35 -4.57 3.66
CA GLY A 48 0.37 -3.51 3.39
C GLY A 48 -0.86 -3.58 4.29
N ASN A 49 -1.93 -2.91 3.87
CA ASN A 49 -3.28 -3.14 4.36
C ASN A 49 -4.24 -3.12 3.17
N SER A 50 -4.47 -4.31 2.59
CA SER A 50 -5.20 -4.43 1.33
C SER A 50 -6.70 -4.07 1.38
N SER A 51 -7.23 -3.80 2.58
CA SER A 51 -8.57 -3.25 2.73
C SER A 51 -8.64 -1.80 2.23
N PHE A 52 -7.51 -1.09 2.14
CA PHE A 52 -7.49 0.30 1.69
C PHE A 52 -8.00 0.43 0.26
N GLU A 53 -7.47 -0.41 -0.63
CA GLU A 53 -7.82 -0.47 -2.04
C GLU A 53 -9.25 -1.00 -2.22
N VAL A 54 -9.62 -2.07 -1.52
CA VAL A 54 -10.94 -2.72 -1.66
C VAL A 54 -12.07 -1.78 -1.24
N VAL A 55 -11.96 -1.15 -0.07
CA VAL A 55 -12.99 -0.25 0.45
C VAL A 55 -13.06 1.02 -0.41
N ALA A 56 -11.91 1.58 -0.79
CA ALA A 56 -11.88 2.78 -1.62
C ALA A 56 -12.47 2.53 -3.01
N GLU A 57 -12.11 1.42 -3.68
CA GLU A 57 -12.61 1.05 -5.01
C GLU A 57 -14.15 0.95 -5.02
N ALA A 58 -14.74 0.23 -4.05
CA ALA A 58 -16.18 0.07 -3.97
C ALA A 58 -16.91 1.42 -3.81
N CYS A 59 -16.37 2.32 -2.98
CA CYS A 59 -16.92 3.68 -2.81
C CYS A 59 -16.71 4.55 -4.06
N LEU A 60 -15.56 4.44 -4.72
CA LEU A 60 -15.25 5.14 -5.97
C LEU A 60 -16.16 4.70 -7.12
N LYS A 61 -16.52 3.42 -7.20
CA LYS A 61 -17.50 2.89 -8.16
C LYS A 61 -18.95 3.19 -7.79
N GLY A 62 -19.22 3.64 -6.56
CA GLY A 62 -20.56 3.99 -6.11
C GLY A 62 -21.45 2.77 -5.84
N ILE A 63 -20.85 1.66 -5.40
CA ILE A 63 -21.58 0.46 -4.98
C ILE A 63 -22.57 0.85 -3.88
N LYS A 64 -23.85 0.54 -4.10
CA LYS A 64 -24.93 0.90 -3.18
C LYS A 64 -24.85 0.12 -1.87
N GLY A 65 -25.33 0.71 -0.78
CA GLY A 65 -25.35 0.06 0.55
C GLY A 65 -24.08 0.28 1.38
N ILE A 66 -23.13 1.08 0.87
CA ILE A 66 -21.93 1.49 1.60
C ILE A 66 -22.07 2.97 1.98
N ASP A 67 -21.88 3.28 3.26
CA ASP A 67 -21.71 4.66 3.72
C ASP A 67 -20.28 5.12 3.40
N ALA A 68 -20.14 5.95 2.36
CA ALA A 68 -18.84 6.39 1.87
C ALA A 68 -18.10 7.31 2.86
N GLU A 69 -18.81 8.06 3.69
CA GLU A 69 -18.22 8.92 4.72
C GLU A 69 -17.67 8.08 5.87
N ARG A 70 -18.44 7.09 6.33
CA ARG A 70 -17.97 6.10 7.32
C ARG A 70 -16.77 5.32 6.78
N ALA A 71 -16.83 4.87 5.53
CA ALA A 71 -15.74 4.16 4.87
C ALA A 71 -14.46 4.99 4.79
N PHE A 72 -14.58 6.27 4.38
CA PHE A 72 -13.44 7.18 4.35
C PHE A 72 -12.83 7.39 5.74
N ASN A 73 -13.65 7.56 6.77
CA ASN A 73 -13.14 7.71 8.14
C ASN A 73 -12.38 6.46 8.61
N ALA A 74 -12.90 5.26 8.33
CA ALA A 74 -12.23 4.00 8.65
C ALA A 74 -10.87 3.86 7.93
N LEU A 75 -10.83 4.21 6.64
CA LEU A 75 -9.61 4.26 5.84
C LEU A 75 -8.58 5.22 6.42
N LYS A 76 -8.98 6.46 6.68
CA LYS A 76 -8.11 7.50 7.23
C LYS A 76 -7.53 7.11 8.58
N GLN A 77 -8.37 6.64 9.51
CA GLN A 77 -7.91 6.24 10.84
C GLN A 77 -6.94 5.05 10.77
N SER A 78 -7.28 4.03 9.98
CA SER A 78 -6.41 2.86 9.80
C SER A 78 -5.04 3.23 9.21
N ALA A 79 -5.02 4.14 8.22
CA ALA A 79 -3.79 4.61 7.60
C ALA A 79 -3.02 5.63 8.45
N MET A 80 -3.59 6.12 9.56
CA MET A 80 -2.96 7.08 10.48
C MET A 80 -2.47 6.44 11.77
N GLY A 81 -2.67 5.12 11.97
CA GLY A 81 -2.14 4.39 13.12
C GLY A 81 -0.60 4.22 13.09
N ASP A 82 -0.07 3.50 14.08
CA ASP A 82 1.38 3.30 14.29
C ASP A 82 1.80 1.82 14.13
N MET A 83 0.98 1.02 13.45
CA MET A 83 1.29 -0.39 13.24
C MET A 83 2.15 -0.57 11.99
N ARG A 84 3.17 -1.42 12.11
CA ARG A 84 3.92 -2.00 10.97
C ARG A 84 4.60 -0.94 10.07
N GLY A 85 5.08 0.14 10.67
CA GLY A 85 5.83 1.18 9.97
C GLY A 85 4.97 2.31 9.40
N LEU A 86 3.66 2.33 9.67
CA LEU A 86 2.77 3.44 9.29
C LEU A 86 3.22 4.79 9.88
N GLU A 87 3.91 4.78 11.01
CA GLU A 87 4.49 5.96 11.62
C GLU A 87 5.55 6.61 10.72
N TYR A 88 6.39 5.82 10.05
CA TYR A 88 7.37 6.33 9.09
C TYR A 88 6.70 6.84 7.82
N ASP A 89 5.72 6.09 7.30
CA ASP A 89 4.95 6.48 6.12
C ASP A 89 4.23 7.83 6.33
N ARG A 90 3.63 8.02 7.52
CA ARG A 90 2.97 9.27 7.92
C ARG A 90 3.94 10.45 8.00
N GLU A 91 5.18 10.19 8.41
CA GLU A 91 6.25 11.19 8.49
C GLU A 91 7.00 11.40 7.17
N LEU A 92 6.57 10.77 6.08
CA LEU A 92 7.24 10.79 4.77
C LEU A 92 8.69 10.30 4.84
N LYS A 93 8.91 9.27 5.66
CA LYS A 93 10.22 8.61 5.87
C LYS A 93 10.14 7.16 5.41
N ALA A 94 11.28 6.62 5.00
CA ALA A 94 11.40 5.20 4.75
C ALA A 94 11.30 4.44 6.09
N ILE A 95 10.50 3.37 6.11
CA ILE A 95 10.55 2.31 7.11
C ILE A 95 11.97 1.69 7.10
N PRO A 96 12.74 1.80 8.19
CA PRO A 96 14.12 1.31 8.22
C PRO A 96 14.19 -0.22 8.28
N SER A 97 15.13 -0.78 7.54
CA SER A 97 15.28 -2.24 7.34
C SER A 97 15.97 -2.94 8.51
N ASP A 98 16.74 -2.19 9.29
CA ASP A 98 17.31 -2.59 10.57
C ASP A 98 16.36 -2.42 11.76
N VAL A 99 15.28 -1.67 11.60
CA VAL A 99 14.20 -1.56 12.61
C VAL A 99 13.12 -2.59 12.31
N MET A 100 12.50 -2.52 11.13
CA MET A 100 11.49 -3.46 10.67
C MET A 100 12.15 -4.55 9.83
N LYS A 101 12.81 -5.51 10.49
CA LYS A 101 13.59 -6.60 9.86
C LYS A 101 12.76 -7.67 9.12
N ASN A 102 11.60 -7.31 8.60
CA ASN A 102 10.71 -8.19 7.86
C ASN A 102 9.87 -7.40 6.84
N ARG A 103 10.33 -7.40 5.60
CA ARG A 103 9.62 -6.92 4.40
C ARG A 103 9.32 -5.40 4.34
N PRO A 104 10.21 -4.50 4.81
CA PRO A 104 9.97 -3.04 4.86
C PRO A 104 9.71 -2.40 3.48
N VAL A 105 10.44 -2.81 2.44
CA VAL A 105 10.26 -2.27 1.08
C VAL A 105 8.91 -2.72 0.53
N ALA A 106 8.59 -4.02 0.63
CA ALA A 106 7.29 -4.52 0.21
C ALA A 106 6.12 -3.86 0.97
N MET A 107 6.29 -3.61 2.28
CA MET A 107 5.31 -2.90 3.09
C MET A 107 5.04 -1.49 2.57
N ALA A 108 6.10 -0.71 2.32
CA ALA A 108 5.99 0.67 1.89
C ALA A 108 5.41 0.82 0.47
N LEU A 109 5.80 -0.07 -0.46
CA LEU A 109 5.24 -0.07 -1.82
C LEU A 109 3.73 -0.38 -1.80
N GLU A 110 3.28 -1.33 -0.98
CA GLU A 110 1.84 -1.61 -0.81
C GLU A 110 1.11 -0.43 -0.12
N TYR A 111 1.73 0.23 0.87
CA TYR A 111 1.16 1.45 1.46
C TYR A 111 1.03 2.58 0.45
N ALA A 112 1.96 2.74 -0.50
CA ALA A 112 1.85 3.74 -1.54
C ALA A 112 0.58 3.55 -2.41
N ILE A 113 0.26 2.30 -2.77
CA ILE A 113 -0.96 1.95 -3.52
C ILE A 113 -2.22 2.22 -2.69
N GLY A 114 -2.21 1.82 -1.41
CA GLY A 114 -3.31 2.08 -0.48
C GLY A 114 -3.55 3.58 -0.29
N ASN A 115 -2.49 4.36 -0.10
CA ASN A 115 -2.54 5.82 0.04
C ASN A 115 -3.09 6.48 -1.23
N ALA A 116 -2.70 6.02 -2.42
CA ALA A 116 -3.27 6.51 -3.68
C ALA A 116 -4.79 6.25 -3.74
N SER A 117 -5.24 5.07 -3.31
CA SER A 117 -6.66 4.69 -3.28
C SER A 117 -7.46 5.58 -2.32
N ILE A 118 -6.92 5.86 -1.13
CA ILE A 118 -7.52 6.77 -0.15
C ILE A 118 -7.58 8.20 -0.71
N ALA A 119 -6.52 8.66 -1.36
CA ALA A 119 -6.47 9.99 -1.99
C ALA A 119 -7.58 10.15 -3.05
N LEU A 120 -7.77 9.15 -3.91
CA LEU A 120 -8.83 9.17 -4.92
C LEU A 120 -10.22 9.27 -4.28
N LEU A 121 -10.49 8.51 -3.22
CA LEU A 121 -11.76 8.60 -2.51
C LEU A 121 -11.94 9.96 -1.83
N ALA A 122 -10.90 10.48 -1.18
CA ALA A 122 -10.92 11.82 -0.57
C ALA A 122 -11.31 12.89 -1.59
N LYS A 123 -10.72 12.82 -2.79
CA LYS A 123 -11.03 13.73 -3.91
C LYS A 123 -12.50 13.61 -4.33
N LYS A 124 -13.03 12.38 -4.48
CA LYS A 124 -14.44 12.15 -4.84
C LYS A 124 -15.41 12.74 -3.80
N LEU A 125 -15.05 12.69 -2.51
CA LEU A 125 -15.84 13.23 -1.40
C LEU A 125 -15.60 14.73 -1.13
N GLY A 126 -14.81 15.42 -1.96
CA GLY A 126 -14.51 16.85 -1.77
C GLY A 126 -13.57 17.16 -0.59
N LYS A 127 -12.86 16.17 -0.05
CA LYS A 127 -11.94 16.31 1.09
C LYS A 127 -10.53 16.67 0.58
N ILE A 128 -10.37 17.90 0.12
CA ILE A 128 -9.18 18.32 -0.65
C ILE A 128 -7.87 18.25 0.16
N ASP A 129 -7.90 18.58 1.45
CA ASP A 129 -6.69 18.51 2.28
C ASP A 129 -6.24 17.07 2.52
N ASP A 130 -7.19 16.16 2.78
CA ASP A 130 -6.92 14.73 2.87
C ASP A 130 -6.42 14.16 1.53
N TYR A 131 -7.00 14.59 0.40
CA TYR A 131 -6.52 14.22 -0.93
C TYR A 131 -5.04 14.60 -1.11
N LYS A 132 -4.68 15.86 -0.84
CA LYS A 132 -3.29 16.33 -0.98
C LYS A 132 -2.34 15.54 -0.08
N TYR A 133 -2.77 15.29 1.15
CA TYR A 133 -1.98 14.57 2.14
C TYR A 133 -1.72 13.12 1.73
N PHE A 134 -2.76 12.35 1.39
CA PHE A 134 -2.61 10.96 0.97
C PHE A 134 -1.97 10.83 -0.42
N ALA A 135 -2.19 11.78 -1.33
CA ALA A 135 -1.48 11.83 -2.60
C ALA A 135 0.03 12.01 -2.38
N LYS A 136 0.43 12.83 -1.40
CA LYS A 136 1.85 12.97 -1.06
C LYS A 136 2.44 11.67 -0.49
N ARG A 137 1.71 10.99 0.39
CA ARG A 137 2.13 9.68 0.93
C ARG A 137 2.18 8.57 -0.13
N ALA A 138 1.35 8.66 -1.16
CA ALA A 138 1.40 7.74 -2.30
C ALA A 138 2.74 7.83 -3.08
N GLU A 139 3.51 8.91 -2.92
CA GLU A 139 4.85 9.05 -3.50
C GLU A 139 5.96 8.41 -2.65
N ASN A 140 5.67 7.90 -1.45
CA ASN A 140 6.70 7.38 -0.53
C ASN A 140 7.47 6.17 -1.09
N TYR A 141 6.93 5.45 -2.08
CA TYR A 141 7.68 4.40 -2.78
C TYR A 141 8.98 4.92 -3.40
N LYS A 142 9.01 6.20 -3.83
CA LYS A 142 10.20 6.87 -4.38
C LYS A 142 11.35 6.97 -3.38
N LEU A 143 11.06 6.95 -2.07
CA LEU A 143 12.08 6.99 -1.02
C LEU A 143 13.01 5.78 -1.04
N TYR A 144 12.58 4.68 -1.66
CA TYR A 144 13.29 3.42 -1.72
C TYR A 144 14.05 3.21 -3.03
N TYR A 145 13.90 4.09 -4.03
CA TYR A 145 14.57 3.89 -5.31
C TYR A 145 16.06 4.27 -5.23
N ASP A 146 16.94 3.28 -5.24
CA ASP A 146 18.39 3.45 -5.24
C ASP A 146 18.91 3.49 -6.69
N ARG A 147 19.12 4.72 -7.19
CA ARG A 147 19.67 4.97 -8.53
C ARG A 147 21.01 4.29 -8.79
N SER A 148 21.80 3.97 -7.76
CA SER A 148 23.11 3.33 -7.94
C SER A 148 23.00 1.85 -8.34
N VAL A 149 21.87 1.22 -8.04
CA VAL A 149 21.60 -0.18 -8.40
C VAL A 149 20.41 -0.33 -9.35
N GLY A 150 19.59 0.71 -9.52
CA GLY A 150 18.44 0.71 -10.45
C GLY A 150 17.19 0.02 -9.90
N PHE A 151 17.10 -0.18 -8.59
CA PHE A 151 15.98 -0.90 -7.95
C PHE A 151 15.47 -0.18 -6.71
N PHE A 152 14.26 -0.57 -6.28
CA PHE A 152 13.87 -0.34 -4.90
C PHE A 152 14.78 -1.14 -3.96
N ARG A 153 15.29 -0.49 -2.93
CA ARG A 153 16.22 -1.04 -1.94
C ARG A 153 15.89 -0.49 -0.56
N GLY A 154 16.00 -1.31 0.48
CA GLY A 154 15.77 -0.88 1.84
C GLY A 154 16.72 0.23 2.28
N LYS A 155 16.23 1.12 3.15
CA LYS A 155 17.07 2.08 3.89
C LYS A 155 17.29 1.61 5.31
N MET A 156 18.42 1.98 5.89
CA MET A 156 18.75 1.79 7.30
C MET A 156 18.29 3.02 8.10
N ALA A 157 18.23 2.92 9.42
CA ALA A 157 17.75 4.00 10.29
C ALA A 157 18.62 5.27 10.21
N ASP A 158 19.90 5.12 9.86
CA ASP A 158 20.84 6.22 9.62
C ASP A 158 20.71 6.86 8.23
N GLY A 159 19.80 6.36 7.39
CA GLY A 159 19.54 6.85 6.04
C GLY A 159 20.40 6.23 4.95
N THR A 160 21.36 5.36 5.29
CA THR A 160 22.15 4.61 4.30
C THR A 160 21.32 3.52 3.63
N TRP A 161 21.74 3.06 2.46
CA TRP A 161 21.11 1.93 1.79
C TRP A 161 21.46 0.60 2.48
N ASN A 162 20.51 -0.33 2.54
CA ASN A 162 20.71 -1.65 3.10
C ASN A 162 21.85 -2.37 2.34
N PRO A 163 23.00 -2.68 2.98
CA PRO A 163 24.16 -3.24 2.28
C PRO A 163 23.91 -4.66 1.75
N VAL A 164 22.90 -5.36 2.27
CA VAL A 164 22.52 -6.70 1.82
C VAL A 164 21.53 -6.59 0.67
N PHE A 165 22.05 -6.50 -0.55
CA PHE A 165 21.25 -6.35 -1.76
C PHE A 165 21.77 -7.26 -2.89
N ASP A 166 20.84 -7.95 -3.55
CA ASP A 166 21.08 -8.69 -4.78
C ASP A 166 19.77 -8.71 -5.58
N PRO A 167 19.77 -8.26 -6.84
CA PRO A 167 18.54 -8.05 -7.62
C PRO A 167 17.80 -9.35 -7.94
N ILE A 168 18.48 -10.51 -7.95
CA ILE A 168 17.90 -11.79 -8.36
C ILE A 168 17.60 -12.73 -7.19
N LYS A 169 18.25 -12.56 -6.04
CA LYS A 169 18.07 -13.47 -4.89
C LYS A 169 16.72 -13.25 -4.21
N SER A 170 15.98 -14.35 -4.03
CA SER A 170 14.69 -14.40 -3.33
C SER A 170 14.74 -15.14 -1.98
N VAL A 171 15.95 -15.36 -1.46
CA VAL A 171 16.18 -16.01 -0.15
C VAL A 171 16.89 -15.08 0.82
N LYS A 172 16.72 -15.34 2.12
CA LYS A 172 17.46 -14.60 3.15
C LYS A 172 18.98 -14.80 2.99
N PRO A 173 19.79 -13.77 3.24
CA PRO A 173 19.40 -12.47 3.78
C PRO A 173 18.94 -11.43 2.74
N TRP A 174 19.21 -11.60 1.45
CA TRP A 174 18.92 -10.63 0.38
C TRP A 174 17.44 -10.31 0.18
N ALA A 175 16.56 -11.27 0.41
CA ALA A 175 15.12 -11.08 0.23
C ALA A 175 14.40 -10.49 1.46
N THR A 176 15.12 -10.10 2.51
CA THR A 176 14.49 -9.65 3.78
C THR A 176 13.62 -8.42 3.59
N ASP A 177 13.92 -7.57 2.61
CA ASP A 177 13.18 -6.35 2.30
C ASP A 177 11.88 -6.59 1.54
N TYR A 178 11.72 -7.77 0.94
CA TYR A 178 10.64 -8.11 0.01
C TYR A 178 9.77 -9.25 0.56
N ALA A 179 8.48 -9.25 0.24
CA ALA A 179 7.61 -10.36 0.60
C ALA A 179 7.58 -11.40 -0.54
N GLU A 180 8.21 -12.55 -0.31
CA GLU A 180 8.15 -13.73 -1.22
C GLU A 180 8.59 -13.42 -2.65
N GLY A 181 9.57 -12.54 -2.79
CA GLY A 181 10.11 -12.15 -4.09
C GLY A 181 11.49 -11.52 -3.98
N ASN A 182 11.91 -10.88 -5.06
CA ASN A 182 13.20 -10.21 -5.19
C ASN A 182 13.04 -8.78 -5.74
N PRO A 183 14.10 -7.96 -5.78
CA PRO A 183 14.04 -6.60 -6.30
C PRO A 183 13.45 -6.47 -7.71
N TRP A 184 13.78 -7.38 -8.63
CA TRP A 184 13.23 -7.40 -9.99
C TRP A 184 11.71 -7.50 -10.01
N GLN A 185 11.13 -8.37 -9.18
CA GLN A 185 9.68 -8.55 -9.13
C GLN A 185 8.97 -7.33 -8.50
N TYR A 186 9.60 -6.69 -7.51
CA TYR A 186 9.04 -5.52 -6.83
C TYR A 186 9.26 -4.21 -7.59
N LEU A 187 10.19 -4.15 -8.55
CA LEU A 187 10.45 -2.97 -9.38
C LEU A 187 9.17 -2.40 -10.03
N TRP A 188 8.25 -3.28 -10.37
CA TRP A 188 7.03 -2.95 -11.10
C TRP A 188 5.84 -2.59 -10.19
N LEU A 189 6.00 -2.62 -8.86
CA LEU A 189 4.91 -2.44 -7.91
C LEU A 189 4.64 -0.94 -7.62
N ALA A 190 4.35 -0.19 -8.67
CA ALA A 190 3.85 1.19 -8.61
C ALA A 190 2.67 1.43 -9.57
N PRO A 191 1.62 0.58 -9.56
CA PRO A 191 0.51 0.67 -10.52
C PRO A 191 -0.30 1.97 -10.41
N HIS A 192 -0.19 2.68 -9.29
CA HIS A 192 -0.83 3.98 -9.07
C HIS A 192 -0.09 5.16 -9.69
N ASP A 193 1.18 4.99 -10.07
CA ASP A 193 2.07 6.06 -10.57
C ASP A 193 3.07 5.49 -11.60
N VAL A 194 2.55 4.92 -12.69
CA VAL A 194 3.37 4.31 -13.76
C VAL A 194 4.31 5.33 -14.40
N GLU A 195 3.83 6.54 -14.66
CA GLU A 195 4.66 7.64 -15.18
C GLU A 195 5.79 8.01 -14.21
N GLY A 196 5.49 8.07 -12.90
CA GLY A 196 6.52 8.29 -11.89
C GLY A 196 7.55 7.16 -11.82
N LEU A 197 7.15 5.91 -12.07
CA LEU A 197 8.08 4.79 -12.20
C LEU A 197 8.96 4.93 -13.45
N ILE A 198 8.39 5.27 -14.61
CA ILE A 198 9.14 5.56 -15.85
C ILE A 198 10.20 6.63 -15.59
N ASP A 199 9.83 7.72 -14.94
CA ASP A 199 10.75 8.81 -14.58
C ASP A 199 11.88 8.34 -13.64
N LEU A 200 11.58 7.44 -12.69
CA LEU A 200 12.61 6.87 -11.81
C LEU A 200 13.62 6.00 -12.58
N LEU A 201 13.13 5.18 -13.52
CA LEU A 201 13.99 4.31 -14.33
C LEU A 201 14.85 5.07 -15.34
N GLY A 202 14.53 6.34 -15.60
CA GLY A 202 15.29 7.20 -16.51
C GLY A 202 14.62 7.42 -17.86
N GLY A 203 13.30 7.25 -17.94
CA GLY A 203 12.48 7.52 -19.11
C GLY A 203 12.02 6.26 -19.84
N GLU A 204 11.14 6.47 -20.82
CA GLU A 204 10.40 5.42 -21.53
C GLU A 204 11.31 4.39 -22.19
N ALA A 205 12.43 4.82 -22.79
CA ALA A 205 13.37 3.91 -23.44
C ALA A 205 13.98 2.88 -22.48
N ILE A 206 14.37 3.29 -21.26
CA ILE A 206 14.94 2.38 -20.26
C ILE A 206 13.85 1.51 -19.62
N PHE A 207 12.62 2.01 -19.55
CA PHE A 207 11.49 1.23 -19.03
C PHE A 207 11.10 0.08 -19.97
N ASP A 208 11.27 0.25 -21.29
CA ASP A 208 10.96 -0.76 -22.31
C ASP A 208 12.05 -1.84 -22.47
N ASP A 209 13.33 -1.46 -22.31
CA ASP A 209 14.52 -2.33 -22.45
C ASP A 209 14.62 -3.43 -21.35
#